data_AF-T0PCE5-F1
#
_entry.id   AF-T0PCE5-F1
#
_cell.length_a   1.000
_cell.length_b   1.000
_cell.length_c   1.000
_cell.angle_alpha   90.00
_cell.angle_beta   90.00
_cell.angle_gamma   90.00
#
_symmetry.space_group_name_H-M   'P 1'
#
loop_
_entity.id
_entity.type
_entity.pdbx_description
1 polymer ?
#
loop_
_entity_poly.entity_id
_entity_poly.type
_entity_poly.pdbx_seq_one_letter_code
_entity_poly.pdbx_strand_id
1 'polypeptide(L)'
;MKKTIIKEIFLDHWDRFKKLYRGKIRKNVIVEVEKMMNCGSLNNGFIEFICEACGKTKRLGFTCKSRFCNSCGKVRVDNWTEDLIAKLITLNIDIWFLQSQKN
;
A
#
# COMPACT_ATOMS: atom_id res chain seq x y z
N MET A 1 -5.81 -12.41 2.10
CA MET A 1 -4.72 -11.41 2.12
C MET A 1 -3.72 -11.86 3.17
N LYS A 2 -2.43 -12.02 2.83
CA LYS A 2 -1.43 -12.49 3.81
C LYS A 2 -1.29 -11.43 4.90
N LYS A 3 -1.55 -11.81 6.15
CA LYS A 3 -1.35 -10.90 7.29
C LYS A 3 0.16 -10.63 7.40
N THR A 4 0.52 -9.37 7.62
CA THR A 4 1.90 -8.97 7.83
C THR A 4 2.19 -8.94 9.33
N ILE A 5 3.39 -9.38 9.72
CA ILE A 5 3.82 -9.43 11.13
C ILE A 5 3.63 -8.07 11.82
N ILE A 6 3.98 -6.96 11.16
CA ILE A 6 3.78 -5.61 11.71
C ILE A 6 2.30 -5.34 12.03
N LYS A 7 1.38 -5.75 11.15
CA LYS A 7 -0.04 -5.55 11.38
C LYS A 7 -0.52 -6.30 12.63
N GLU A 8 -0.02 -7.52 12.83
CA GLU A 8 -0.34 -8.35 13.99
C GLU A 8 0.18 -7.73 15.30
N ILE A 9 1.45 -7.30 15.33
CA ILE A 9 2.04 -6.63 16.50
C ILE A 9 1.19 -5.43 16.95
N PHE A 10 0.73 -4.60 16.00
CA PHE A 10 -0.13 -3.47 16.34
C PHE A 10 -1.53 -3.90 16.78
N LEU A 11 -2.14 -4.90 16.12
CA LEU A 11 -3.44 -5.43 16.56
C LEU A 11 -3.39 -5.94 18.01
N ASP A 12 -2.29 -6.57 18.42
CA ASP A 12 -2.15 -7.19 19.73
C ASP A 12 -1.78 -6.18 20.84
N HIS A 13 -1.11 -5.08 20.50
CA HIS A 13 -0.48 -4.20 21.51
C HIS A 13 -0.89 -2.73 21.44
N TRP A 14 -1.54 -2.28 20.37
CA TRP A 14 -1.78 -0.84 20.14
C TRP A 14 -2.63 -0.18 21.21
N ASP A 15 -3.70 -0.82 21.69
CA ASP A 15 -4.56 -0.23 22.70
C ASP A 15 -3.87 -0.08 24.06
N ARG A 16 -3.02 -1.05 24.44
CA ARG A 16 -2.18 -0.94 25.63
C ARG A 16 -1.17 0.19 25.48
N PHE A 17 -0.52 0.28 24.32
CA PHE A 17 0.43 1.35 24.01
C PHE A 17 -0.23 2.74 24.07
N LYS A 18 -1.41 2.91 23.46
CA LYS A 18 -2.18 4.17 23.52
C LYS A 18 -2.51 4.59 24.95
N LYS A 19 -2.86 3.64 25.83
CA LYS A 19 -3.14 3.91 27.24
C LYS A 19 -1.89 4.37 28.00
N LEU A 20 -0.78 3.67 27.82
CA LEU A 20 0.49 3.97 28.50
C LEU A 20 1.08 5.34 28.12
N TYR A 21 0.95 5.72 26.84
CA TYR A 21 1.50 6.97 26.31
C TYR A 21 0.42 8.02 26.00
N ARG A 22 -0.72 7.97 26.70
CA ARG A 22 -1.83 8.90 26.50
C ARG A 22 -1.35 10.35 26.59
N GLY A 23 -1.76 11.18 25.62
CA GLY A 23 -1.36 12.60 25.54
C GLY A 23 0.05 12.85 24.97
N LYS A 24 0.88 11.82 24.81
CA LYS A 24 2.23 11.93 24.23
C LYS A 24 2.28 11.54 22.75
N ILE A 25 1.27 10.81 22.27
CA ILE A 25 1.20 10.36 20.87
C ILE A 25 0.59 11.46 20.01
N ARG A 26 1.28 11.85 18.94
CA ARG A 26 0.76 12.78 17.94
C ARG A 26 -0.48 12.22 17.24
N LYS A 27 -1.48 13.06 16.96
CA LYS A 27 -2.74 12.64 16.31
C LYS A 27 -2.52 11.89 14.99
N ASN A 28 -1.58 12.32 14.17
CA ASN A 28 -1.28 11.68 12.89
C ASN A 28 -0.77 10.24 13.04
N VAL A 29 0.00 9.94 14.08
CA VAL A 29 0.47 8.57 14.35
C VAL A 29 -0.73 7.66 14.65
N ILE A 30 -1.67 8.14 15.45
CA ILE A 30 -2.90 7.38 15.77
C ILE A 30 -3.68 7.07 14.51
N VAL A 31 -3.93 8.08 13.68
CA VAL A 31 -4.65 7.93 12.41
C VAL A 31 -3.96 6.94 11.48
N GLU A 32 -2.64 7.02 11.31
CA GLU A 32 -1.92 6.15 10.39
C GLU A 32 -1.84 4.70 10.88
N VAL A 33 -1.66 4.48 12.18
CA VAL A 33 -1.67 3.13 12.77
C VAL A 33 -3.06 2.51 12.65
N GLU A 34 -4.11 3.25 12.98
CA GLU A 34 -5.50 2.74 12.91
C GLU A 34 -5.94 2.49 11.46
N LYS A 35 -5.52 3.34 10.50
CA LYS A 35 -5.68 3.07 9.06
C LYS A 35 -5.01 1.77 8.63
N MET A 36 -3.77 1.53 9.07
CA MET A 36 -3.03 0.30 8.76
C MET A 36 -3.72 -0.94 9.35
N MET A 37 -4.13 -0.90 10.62
CA MET A 37 -4.82 -2.02 11.28
C MET A 37 -6.13 -2.38 10.56
N ASN A 38 -6.84 -1.38 10.04
CA ASN A 38 -8.08 -1.59 9.29
C ASN A 38 -7.90 -1.77 7.76
N CYS A 39 -6.65 -1.81 7.27
CA CYS A 39 -6.39 -1.97 5.84
C CYS A 39 -6.92 -3.32 5.32
N GLY A 40 -7.72 -3.27 4.24
CA GLY A 40 -8.35 -4.44 3.63
C GLY A 40 -9.57 -4.97 4.39
N SER A 41 -10.05 -4.24 5.40
CA SER A 41 -11.29 -4.59 6.10
C SER A 41 -12.51 -4.40 5.18
N LEU A 42 -13.43 -5.37 5.18
CA LEU A 42 -14.69 -5.24 4.44
C LEU A 42 -15.58 -4.14 5.02
N ASN A 43 -15.41 -3.79 6.29
CA ASN A 43 -16.19 -2.74 6.95
C ASN A 43 -15.87 -1.34 6.40
N ASN A 44 -14.74 -1.18 5.72
CA ASN A 44 -14.31 0.09 5.12
C ASN A 44 -14.64 0.17 3.62
N GLY A 45 -15.61 -0.64 3.16
CA GLY A 45 -15.95 -0.78 1.76
C GLY A 45 -15.16 -1.88 1.07
N PHE A 46 -15.79 -2.47 0.06
CA PHE A 46 -15.24 -3.57 -0.71
C PHE A 46 -15.79 -3.57 -2.14
N ILE A 47 -15.10 -4.28 -3.01
CA ILE A 47 -15.63 -4.69 -4.30
C ILE A 47 -15.98 -6.18 -4.23
N GLU A 48 -17.09 -6.56 -4.85
CA GLU A 48 -17.55 -7.94 -4.94
C GLU A 48 -17.42 -8.44 -6.36
N PHE A 49 -16.80 -9.61 -6.52
CA PHE A 49 -16.67 -10.29 -7.80
C PHE A 49 -17.51 -11.56 -7.77
N ILE A 50 -18.24 -11.82 -8.85
CA ILE A 50 -19.02 -13.04 -9.04
C ILE A 50 -18.46 -13.77 -10.25
N CYS A 51 -18.16 -15.06 -10.09
CA CYS A 51 -17.76 -15.90 -11.21
C CYS A 51 -19.01 -16.35 -11.97
N GLU A 52 -19.13 -15.96 -13.24
CA GLU A 52 -20.29 -16.30 -14.07
C GLU A 52 -20.41 -17.80 -14.37
N ALA A 53 -19.29 -18.53 -14.38
CA ALA A 53 -19.28 -19.97 -14.67
C ALA A 53 -19.73 -20.87 -13.50
N CYS A 54 -19.47 -20.47 -12.25
CA CYS A 54 -19.77 -21.31 -11.06
C CYS A 54 -20.55 -20.59 -9.95
N GLY A 55 -20.92 -19.32 -10.15
CA GLY A 55 -21.67 -18.51 -9.20
C GLY A 55 -20.91 -18.11 -7.92
N LYS A 56 -19.63 -18.53 -7.75
CA LYS A 56 -18.86 -18.19 -6.54
C LYS A 56 -18.60 -16.69 -6.45
N THR A 57 -18.82 -16.15 -5.26
CA THR A 57 -18.61 -14.74 -4.94
C THR A 57 -17.35 -14.53 -4.10
N LYS A 58 -16.62 -13.44 -4.36
CA LYS A 58 -15.44 -13.03 -3.59
C LYS A 58 -15.47 -11.53 -3.32
N ARG A 59 -15.37 -11.15 -2.05
CA ARG A 59 -15.25 -9.75 -1.62
C ARG A 59 -13.81 -9.37 -1.36
N LEU A 60 -13.39 -8.21 -1.87
CA LEU A 60 -12.08 -7.62 -1.63
C LEU A 60 -12.24 -6.25 -0.97
N GLY A 61 -11.80 -6.13 0.29
CA GLY A 61 -11.82 -4.86 1.02
C GLY A 61 -10.82 -3.85 0.45
N PHE A 62 -11.17 -2.57 0.50
CA PHE A 62 -10.28 -1.52 0.02
C PHE A 62 -9.03 -1.37 0.88
N THR A 63 -7.91 -1.07 0.23
CA THR A 63 -6.64 -0.86 0.92
C THR A 63 -6.52 0.59 1.40
N CYS A 64 -5.83 0.81 2.52
CA CYS A 64 -5.72 2.14 3.12
C CYS A 64 -4.82 3.11 2.33
N LYS A 65 -4.03 2.59 1.37
CA LYS A 65 -3.02 3.33 0.60
C LYS A 65 -2.04 4.15 1.46
N SER A 66 -1.90 3.87 2.76
CA SER A 66 -0.91 4.55 3.60
C SER A 66 0.53 4.16 3.22
N ARG A 67 1.50 5.05 3.46
CA ARG A 67 2.94 4.73 3.38
C ARG A 67 3.41 3.90 4.57
N PHE A 68 2.79 4.08 5.74
CA PHE A 68 3.11 3.35 6.96
C PHE A 68 2.68 1.87 6.88
N CYS A 69 1.63 1.58 6.12
CA CYS A 69 1.18 0.22 5.92
C CYS A 69 2.11 -0.56 5.01
N ASN A 70 2.85 -1.55 5.54
CA ASN A 70 3.84 -2.31 4.78
C ASN A 70 3.33 -2.87 3.44
N SER A 71 2.12 -3.42 3.40
CA SER A 71 1.56 -3.98 2.15
C SER A 71 1.23 -2.89 1.13
N CYS A 72 0.73 -1.72 1.57
CA CYS A 72 0.42 -0.60 0.68
C CYS A 72 1.68 0.18 0.29
N GLY A 73 2.59 0.38 1.24
CA GLY A 73 3.85 1.09 1.08
C GLY A 73 4.78 0.37 0.11
N LYS A 74 4.89 -0.97 0.22
CA LYS A 74 5.68 -1.78 -0.71
C LYS A 74 5.19 -1.62 -2.15
N VAL A 75 3.89 -1.81 -2.39
CA VAL A 75 3.28 -1.62 -3.73
C VAL A 75 3.55 -0.21 -4.26
N ARG A 76 3.43 0.82 -3.43
CA ARG A 76 3.74 2.20 -3.86
C ARG A 76 5.20 2.34 -4.29
N VAL A 77 6.14 1.83 -3.49
CA VAL A 77 7.57 1.95 -3.78
C VAL A 77 7.89 1.20 -5.07
N ASP A 78 7.35 0.00 -5.25
CA ASP A 78 7.56 -0.80 -6.46
C ASP A 78 7.08 -0.06 -7.70
N ASN A 79 5.84 0.42 -7.69
CA ASN A 79 5.28 1.19 -8.81
C ASN A 79 6.13 2.44 -9.12
N TRP A 80 6.59 3.15 -8.08
CA TRP A 80 7.46 4.32 -8.27
C TRP A 80 8.81 3.94 -8.89
N THR A 81 9.39 2.82 -8.46
CA THR A 81 10.65 2.30 -9.02
C THR A 81 10.46 1.88 -10.47
N GLU A 82 9.37 1.21 -10.82
CA GLU A 82 9.04 0.84 -12.20
C GLU A 82 8.87 2.08 -13.09
N ASP A 83 8.12 3.08 -12.63
CA ASP A 83 7.93 4.36 -13.35
C ASP A 83 9.26 5.09 -13.57
N LEU A 84 10.13 5.09 -12.56
CA LEU A 84 11.45 5.72 -12.66
C LEU A 84 12.34 4.99 -13.68
N ILE A 85 12.38 3.66 -13.63
CA ILE A 85 13.16 2.84 -14.56
C ILE A 85 12.68 3.08 -16.00
N ALA A 86 11.36 3.07 -16.24
CA ALA A 86 10.80 3.31 -17.57
C ALA A 86 11.22 4.67 -18.14
N LYS A 87 11.22 5.73 -17.31
CA LYS A 87 11.67 7.07 -17.72
C LYS A 87 13.16 7.10 -18.03
N LEU A 88 13.99 6.45 -17.21
CA LEU A 88 15.44 6.41 -17.42
C LEU A 88 15.81 5.66 -18.72
N ILE A 89 15.16 4.53 -19.00
CA ILE A 89 15.36 3.79 -20.25
C ILE A 89 14.95 4.64 -21.46
N THR A 90 13.79 5.30 -21.39
CA THR A 90 13.30 6.15 -22.48
C THR A 90 14.28 7.28 -22.80
N LEU A 91 14.74 8.01 -21.77
CA LEU A 91 15.73 9.07 -21.93
C LEU A 91 17.05 8.57 -22.55
N ASN A 92 17.49 7.37 -22.18
CA ASN A 92 18.71 6.79 -22.71
C ASN A 92 18.60 6.43 -24.20
N ILE A 93 17.43 5.94 -24.63
CA ILE A 93 17.15 5.66 -26.05
C ILE A 93 17.09 6.97 -26.85
N ASP A 94 16.42 7.99 -26.32
CA ASP A 94 16.28 9.30 -26.98
C ASP A 94 17.66 9.97 -27.17
N ILE A 95 18.52 9.93 -26.16
CA ILE A 95 19.89 10.46 -26.27
C ILE A 95 20.68 9.70 -27.32
N TRP A 96 20.61 8.37 -27.34
CA TRP A 96 21.31 7.55 -28.33
C TRP A 96 20.83 7.85 -29.75
N PHE A 97 19.52 7.94 -29.96
CA PHE A 97 18.94 8.32 -31.25
C PHE A 97 19.38 9.71 -31.72
N LEU A 98 19.37 10.71 -30.82
CA LEU A 98 19.82 12.07 -31.11
C LEU A 98 21.32 12.14 -31.43
N GLN A 99 22.13 11.27 -30.83
CA GLN A 99 23.56 11.16 -31.15
C GLN A 99 23.78 10.45 -32.50
N SER A 100 22.98 9.43 -32.83
CA SER A 100 23.06 8.73 -34.13
C SER A 100 22.64 9.58 -35.32
N GLN A 101 21.76 10.57 -35.15
CA GLN A 101 21.37 11.52 -36.20
C GLN A 101 22.39 12.65 -36.42
N LYS A 102 23.40 12.77 -35.55
CA LYS A 102 24.47 13.77 -35.65
C LYS A 102 25.76 13.24 -36.29
N ASN A 103 25.82 11.94 -36.57
CA ASN A 103 26.87 11.29 -37.37
C ASN A 103 26.32 10.96 -38.76
#